data_AF-A0A6L7IK46-F1
#
_entry.id   AF-A0A6L7IK46-F1
#
_cell.length_a   1.000
_cell.length_b   1.000
_cell.length_c   1.000
_cell.angle_alpha   90.00
_cell.angle_beta   90.00
_cell.angle_gamma   90.00
#
_symmetry.space_group_name_H-M   'P 1'
#
loop_
_entity.id
_entity.type
_entity.pdbx_description
1 polymer ?
#
loop_
_entity_poly.entity_id
_entity_poly.type
_entity_poly.pdbx_seq_one_letter_code
_entity_poly.pdbx_strand_id
1 'polypeptide(L)'
;MPDLKIQEAKLLFNKIRSNPKSYDLKTSTEGITGNDEKISFRIYRNGERSVFEVTIDGLTFANSTGEWNNAMIMLENIIKKIDKETENIKVQQALDKLKKYLSEEN
;
A
#
# COMPACT_ATOMS: atom_id res chain seq x y z
N MET A 1 21.55 -10.55 -1.19
CA MET A 1 20.65 -9.49 -0.69
C MET A 1 20.85 -9.40 0.82
N PRO A 2 21.25 -8.27 1.38
CA PRO A 2 21.46 -8.13 2.83
C PRO A 2 20.18 -8.38 3.62
N ASP A 3 20.34 -8.97 4.80
CA ASP A 3 19.22 -9.23 5.71
C ASP A 3 18.70 -7.93 6.31
N LEU A 4 17.40 -7.70 6.17
CA LEU A 4 16.67 -6.71 6.95
C LEU A 4 16.38 -7.32 8.31
N LYS A 5 17.05 -6.83 9.34
CA LYS A 5 16.80 -7.25 10.72
C LYS A 5 15.33 -7.00 11.09
N ILE A 6 14.76 -7.93 11.88
CA ILE A 6 13.32 -7.96 12.15
C ILE A 6 12.82 -6.71 12.89
N GLN A 7 13.65 -6.08 13.73
CA GLN A 7 13.26 -4.88 14.46
C GLN A 7 13.09 -3.69 13.50
N GLU A 8 14.05 -3.49 12.61
CA GLU A 8 14.03 -2.46 11.57
C GLU A 8 12.90 -2.71 10.56
N ALA A 9 12.70 -3.96 10.16
CA ALA A 9 11.59 -4.37 9.30
C ALA A 9 10.23 -3.97 9.91
N LYS A 10 10.03 -4.25 11.20
CA LYS A 10 8.80 -3.90 11.94
C LYS A 10 8.60 -2.39 12.01
N LEU A 11 9.66 -1.62 12.27
CA LEU A 11 9.58 -0.16 12.32
C LEU A 11 9.17 0.41 10.97
N LEU A 12 9.78 -0.05 9.87
CA LEU A 12 9.45 0.37 8.52
C LEU A 12 8.00 0.01 8.15
N PHE A 13 7.59 -1.22 8.41
CA PHE A 13 6.23 -1.65 8.16
C PHE A 13 5.20 -0.84 8.96
N ASN A 14 5.48 -0.55 10.24
CA ASN A 14 4.61 0.28 11.06
C ASN A 14 4.49 1.71 10.52
N LYS A 15 5.60 2.30 10.04
CA LYS A 15 5.59 3.61 9.38
C LYS A 15 4.67 3.59 8.16
N ILE A 16 4.80 2.59 7.28
CA ILE A 16 3.93 2.41 6.10
C ILE A 16 2.47 2.29 6.53
N ARG A 17 2.18 1.40 7.48
CA ARG A 17 0.83 1.15 7.99
C ARG A 17 0.19 2.37 8.65
N SER A 18 0.96 3.21 9.33
CA SER A 18 0.45 4.42 9.99
C SER A 18 0.03 5.51 9.01
N ASN A 19 0.62 5.53 7.80
CA ASN A 19 0.32 6.53 6.79
C ASN A 19 0.32 5.91 5.38
N PRO A 20 -0.63 5.00 5.09
CA PRO A 20 -0.59 4.17 3.89
C PRO A 20 -0.81 4.98 2.61
N LYS A 21 -1.56 6.10 2.67
CA LYS A 21 -1.84 6.95 1.51
C LYS A 21 -0.62 7.73 1.00
N SER A 22 0.45 7.81 1.80
CA SER A 22 1.71 8.45 1.37
C SER A 22 2.65 7.53 0.62
N TYR A 23 2.30 6.23 0.52
CA TYR A 23 3.02 5.29 -0.30
C TYR A 23 2.09 4.96 -1.48
N ASP A 24 2.54 5.07 -2.73
CA ASP A 24 1.74 4.73 -3.92
C ASP A 24 1.51 3.20 -3.95
N LEU A 25 0.61 2.74 -3.07
CA LEU A 25 0.34 1.34 -2.81
C LEU A 25 -0.36 0.69 -3.98
N LYS A 26 0.17 -0.44 -4.46
CA LYS A 26 -0.41 -1.23 -5.54
C LYS A 26 -0.45 -2.70 -5.14
N THR A 27 -1.57 -3.34 -5.42
CA THR A 27 -1.75 -4.78 -5.26
C THR A 27 -1.64 -5.47 -6.61
N SER A 28 -1.07 -6.68 -6.63
CA SER A 28 -0.92 -7.54 -7.80
C SER A 28 -1.05 -9.01 -7.38
N THR A 29 -1.07 -9.93 -8.34
CA THR A 29 -1.06 -11.38 -8.06
C THR A 29 0.18 -11.82 -7.29
N GLU A 30 1.31 -11.14 -7.52
CA GLU A 30 2.60 -11.46 -6.93
C GLU A 30 2.80 -10.85 -5.53
N GLY A 31 1.96 -9.88 -5.17
CA GLY A 31 1.99 -9.24 -3.87
C GLY A 31 1.70 -7.75 -3.91
N ILE A 32 2.13 -7.06 -2.85
CA ILE A 32 1.90 -5.64 -2.63
C ILE A 32 3.21 -4.90 -2.88
N THR A 33 3.12 -3.78 -3.58
CA THR A 33 4.21 -2.83 -3.76
C THR A 33 3.80 -1.47 -3.23
N GLY A 34 4.79 -0.66 -2.87
CA GLY A 34 4.57 0.73 -2.51
C GLY A 34 5.87 1.49 -2.46
N ASN A 35 5.79 2.81 -2.64
CA ASN A 35 6.94 3.70 -2.59
C ASN A 35 6.53 5.09 -2.11
N ASP A 36 7.45 5.74 -1.41
CA ASP A 36 7.45 7.19 -1.18
C ASP A 36 8.70 7.80 -1.84
N GLU A 37 9.03 9.06 -1.51
CA GLU A 37 10.23 9.73 -2.03
C GLU A 37 11.55 9.11 -1.56
N LYS A 38 11.54 8.30 -0.50
CA LYS A 38 12.74 7.80 0.20
C LYS A 38 12.93 6.30 0.07
N ILE A 39 11.84 5.54 0.05
CA ILE A 39 11.89 4.08 0.03
C ILE A 39 10.93 3.52 -1.01
N SER A 40 11.29 2.37 -1.56
CA SER A 40 10.33 1.48 -2.22
C SER A 40 10.31 0.15 -1.47
N PHE A 41 9.17 -0.53 -1.47
CA PHE A 41 9.03 -1.81 -0.81
C PHE A 41 8.13 -2.74 -1.60
N ARG A 42 8.30 -4.03 -1.34
CA ARG A 42 7.37 -5.07 -1.78
C ARG A 42 7.16 -6.11 -0.68
N ILE A 43 5.94 -6.60 -0.57
CA ILE A 43 5.60 -7.79 0.21
C ILE A 43 5.06 -8.81 -0.77
N TYR A 44 5.79 -9.92 -0.94
CA TYR A 44 5.46 -10.94 -1.92
C TYR A 44 5.55 -12.33 -1.31
N ARG A 45 4.83 -13.29 -1.91
CA ARG A 45 4.87 -14.68 -1.46
C ARG A 45 6.10 -15.38 -2.03
N ASN A 46 6.75 -16.17 -1.18
CA ASN A 46 7.84 -17.05 -1.54
C ASN A 46 7.62 -18.41 -0.86
N GLY A 47 6.96 -19.32 -1.58
CA GLY A 47 6.45 -20.57 -1.02
C GLY A 47 5.35 -20.31 0.01
N GLU A 48 5.47 -20.92 1.20
CA GLU A 48 4.50 -20.78 2.31
C GLU A 48 4.68 -19.48 3.13
N ARG A 49 5.72 -18.69 2.84
CA ARG A 49 6.08 -17.49 3.61
C ARG A 49 6.06 -16.26 2.72
N SER A 50 5.68 -15.12 3.29
CA SER A 50 5.86 -13.83 2.66
C SER A 50 7.23 -13.25 3.00
N VAL A 51 7.77 -12.47 2.06
CA VAL A 51 9.01 -11.73 2.22
C VAL A 51 8.67 -10.24 2.20
N PHE A 52 9.15 -9.50 3.19
CA PHE A 52 9.15 -8.04 3.16
C PHE A 52 10.51 -7.56 2.67
N GLU A 53 10.51 -6.92 1.51
CA GLU A 53 11.68 -6.34 0.88
C GLU A 53 11.55 -4.82 0.83
N VAL A 54 12.63 -4.12 1.15
CA VAL A 54 12.72 -2.66 1.12
C VAL A 54 13.97 -2.25 0.37
N THR A 55 13.84 -1.30 -0.54
CA THR A 55 14.95 -0.64 -1.23
C THR A 55 15.08 0.81 -0.75
N ILE A 56 16.29 1.17 -0.33
CA ILE A 56 16.67 2.50 0.16
C ILE A 56 17.97 2.88 -0.53
N ASP A 57 18.02 4.03 -1.21
CA ASP A 57 19.22 4.51 -1.92
C ASP A 57 19.83 3.46 -2.87
N GLY A 58 18.99 2.66 -3.54
CA GLY A 58 19.41 1.60 -4.45
C GLY A 58 19.90 0.31 -3.76
N LEU A 59 19.92 0.25 -2.43
CA LEU A 59 20.24 -0.94 -1.66
C LEU A 59 18.98 -1.66 -1.19
N THR A 60 18.90 -2.96 -1.47
CA THR A 60 17.71 -3.77 -1.24
C THR A 60 17.93 -4.76 -0.09
N PHE A 61 17.04 -4.76 0.90
CA PHE A 61 17.10 -5.59 2.11
C PHE A 61 15.82 -6.42 2.26
N ALA A 62 15.92 -7.65 2.81
CA ALA A 62 14.76 -8.55 2.95
C ALA A 62 14.64 -9.16 4.33
N ASN A 63 13.40 -9.37 4.76
CA ASN A 63 13.07 -10.21 5.90
C ASN A 63 11.99 -11.23 5.49
N SER A 64 12.19 -12.52 5.79
CA SER A 64 11.31 -13.62 5.36
C SER A 64 10.72 -14.40 6.54
N THR A 65 10.12 -13.71 7.50
CA THR A 65 9.44 -14.32 8.66
C THR A 65 7.95 -14.54 8.39
N GLY A 66 7.33 -15.46 9.13
CA GLY A 66 5.89 -15.75 9.00
C GLY A 66 4.98 -14.57 9.36
N GLU A 67 5.50 -13.56 10.07
CA GLU A 67 4.76 -12.34 10.39
C GLU A 67 4.29 -11.57 9.15
N TRP A 68 5.02 -11.69 8.03
CA TRP A 68 4.68 -11.00 6.80
C TRP A 68 3.43 -11.54 6.11
N ASN A 69 3.02 -12.78 6.41
CA ASN A 69 1.76 -13.33 5.89
C ASN A 69 0.58 -12.49 6.40
N ASN A 70 0.56 -12.18 7.69
CA ASN A 70 -0.46 -11.34 8.31
C ASN A 70 -0.34 -9.88 7.87
N ALA A 71 0.90 -9.39 7.73
CA ALA A 71 1.19 -8.04 7.26
C ALA A 71 0.64 -7.78 5.84
N MET A 72 0.78 -8.77 4.96
CA MET A 72 0.25 -8.73 3.60
C MET A 72 -1.28 -8.60 3.62
N ILE A 73 -1.98 -9.45 4.36
CA ILE A 73 -3.44 -9.41 4.48
C ILE A 73 -3.91 -8.05 5.05
N MET A 74 -3.20 -7.52 6.05
CA MET A 74 -3.52 -6.19 6.61
C MET A 74 -3.41 -5.08 5.56
N LEU A 75 -2.32 -5.05 4.79
CA LEU A 75 -2.14 -4.02 3.75
C LEU A 75 -3.14 -4.17 2.61
N GLU A 76 -3.47 -5.40 2.18
CA GLU A 76 -4.53 -5.61 1.18
C GLU A 76 -5.86 -4.99 1.62
N ASN A 77 -6.24 -5.15 2.89
CA ASN A 77 -7.47 -4.57 3.43
C ASN A 77 -7.41 -3.04 3.50
N ILE A 78 -6.25 -2.48 3.83
CA ILE A 78 -6.02 -1.02 3.82
C ILE A 78 -6.16 -0.47 2.40
N ILE A 79 -5.55 -1.11 1.41
CA ILE A 79 -5.62 -0.70 0.00
C ILE A 79 -7.08 -0.72 -0.47
N LYS A 80 -7.80 -1.81 -0.25
CA LYS A 80 -9.24 -1.91 -0.59
C LYS A 80 -10.07 -0.80 0.03
N LYS A 81 -9.76 -0.40 1.27
CA LYS A 81 -10.45 0.71 1.94
C LYS A 81 -10.15 2.05 1.27
N ILE A 82 -8.89 2.30 0.91
CA ILE A 82 -8.46 3.51 0.18
C ILE A 82 -9.14 3.60 -1.19
N ASP A 83 -9.20 2.48 -1.92
CA ASP A 83 -9.83 2.41 -3.24
C ASP A 83 -11.32 2.76 -3.13
N LYS A 84 -12.04 2.14 -2.18
CA LYS A 84 -13.45 2.43 -1.93
C LYS A 84 -13.71 3.89 -1.53
N GLU A 85 -12.86 4.47 -0.69
CA GLU A 85 -12.94 5.89 -0.33
C GLU A 85 -12.77 6.79 -1.58
N THR A 86 -11.83 6.43 -2.46
CA THR A 86 -11.55 7.17 -3.69
C THR A 86 -12.71 7.07 -4.69
N GLU A 87 -13.30 5.89 -4.84
CA GLU A 87 -14.50 5.69 -5.66
C GLU A 87 -15.67 6.52 -5.17
N ASN A 88 -15.93 6.52 -3.85
CA ASN A 88 -17.00 7.32 -3.26
C ASN A 88 -16.83 8.82 -3.54
N ILE A 89 -15.59 9.33 -3.45
CA ILE A 89 -15.29 10.73 -3.78
C ILE A 89 -15.60 11.02 -5.25
N LYS A 90 -15.20 10.14 -6.17
CA LYS A 90 -15.49 10.30 -7.61
C LYS A 90 -16.99 10.29 -7.90
N VAL A 91 -17.74 9.40 -7.24
CA VAL A 91 -19.21 9.36 -7.35
C VAL A 91 -19.82 10.67 -6.86
N GLN A 92 -19.39 11.18 -5.71
CA GLN A 92 -19.89 12.44 -5.17
C GLN A 92 -19.60 13.61 -6.12
N GLN A 93 -18.38 13.69 -6.67
CA GLN A 93 -18.02 14.72 -7.65
C GLN A 93 -18.88 14.64 -8.93
N ALA A 94 -19.22 13.44 -9.39
CA ALA A 94 -20.11 13.26 -10.54
C ALA A 94 -21.54 13.74 -10.22
N LEU A 95 -22.05 13.41 -9.03
CA LEU A 95 -23.36 13.88 -8.57
C LEU A 95 -23.42 15.40 -8.47
N ASP A 96 -22.38 16.03 -7.93
CA ASP A 96 -22.32 17.49 -7.77
C ASP A 96 -22.29 18.20 -9.14
N LYS A 97 -21.57 17.63 -10.13
CA LYS A 97 -21.59 18.13 -11.52
C LYS A 97 -22.98 18.04 -12.16
N LEU A 98 -23.68 16.92 -11.99
CA LEU A 98 -25.04 16.75 -12.53
C LEU A 98 -26.02 17.74 -11.91
N LYS A 99 -25.96 17.94 -10.58
CA LYS A 99 -26.78 18.95 -9.89
C LYS A 99 -26.52 20.36 -10.43
N LYS A 100 -25.26 20.70 -10.66
CA LYS A 100 -24.87 22.00 -11.21
C LYS A 100 -25.50 22.22 -12.60
N TYR A 101 -25.41 21.24 -13.50
CA TYR A 101 -26.03 21.36 -14.82
C TYR A 101 -27.55 21.56 -14.74
N LEU A 102 -28.24 20.79 -13.90
CA LEU A 102 -29.70 20.94 -13.71
C LEU A 102 -30.11 22.30 -13.12
N SER A 103 -29.21 22.95 -12.37
CA SER A 103 -29.44 24.29 -11.83
C SER A 103 -29.10 25.43 -12.80
N GLU A 104 -28.29 25.17 -13.83
CA GLU A 104 -27.91 26.16 -14.86
C GLU A 104 -28.88 26.15 -16.05
N GLU A 105 -29.70 25.10 -16.23
CA GLU A 105 -30.77 25.00 -17.24
C GLU A 105 -32.15 25.51 -16.77
N ASN A 106 -32.25 26.06 -15.54
CA ASN A 106 -33.43 26.78 -15.02
C ASN A 106 -33.11 28.26 -14.81
#